data_AF-W7DKP1-F1
#
_entry.id   AF-W7DKP1-F1
#
_cell.length_a   1.000
_cell.length_b   1.000
_cell.length_c   1.000
_cell.angle_alpha   90.00
_cell.angle_beta   90.00
_cell.angle_gamma   90.00
#
_symmetry.space_group_name_H-M   'P 1'
#
loop_
_entity.id
_entity.type
_entity.pdbx_description
1 polymer ?
#
loop_
_entity_poly.entity_id
_entity_poly.type
_entity_poly.pdbx_seq_one_letter_code
_entity_poly.pdbx_strand_id
1 'polypeptide(L)' 'METKKGFITEIKMFGDFFGMYDISELEEKLIGIFYTREALREVLTPDVVACYFGRIPRDELLDFLL' A
#
# COMPACT_ATOMS: atom_id res chain seq x y z
N MET A 1 8.39 6.61 2.92
CA MET A 1 8.01 5.71 4.03
C MET A 1 9.22 5.53 4.94
N GLU A 2 8.98 5.20 6.21
CA GLU A 2 10.00 4.83 7.18
C GLU A 2 9.81 3.36 7.59
N THR A 3 10.92 2.64 7.73
CA THR A 3 10.92 1.26 8.23
C THR A 3 11.88 1.10 9.40
N LYS A 4 11.48 0.29 10.38
CA LYS A 4 12.31 -0.05 11.55
C LYS A 4 12.34 -1.55 11.72
N LYS A 5 13.54 -2.13 11.69
CA LYS A 5 13.76 -3.60 11.73
C LYS A 5 12.96 -4.35 10.65
N GLY A 6 12.78 -3.72 9.48
CA GLY A 6 12.00 -4.28 8.37
C GLY A 6 10.49 -4.10 8.48
N PHE A 7 9.96 -3.50 9.55
CA PHE A 7 8.53 -3.17 9.66
C PHE A 7 8.27 -1.72 9.26
N ILE A 8 7.17 -1.47 8.56
CA ILE A 8 6.71 -0.12 8.20
C ILE A 8 6.28 0.58 9.49
N THR A 9 6.95 1.67 9.85
CA THR A 9 6.63 2.47 11.03
C THR A 9 5.85 3.73 10.68
N GLU A 10 6.09 4.26 9.48
CA GLU A 10 5.36 5.39 8.94
C GLU A 10 5.30 5.26 7.42
N ILE A 11 4.13 5.50 6.84
CA ILE A 11 3.98 5.58 5.40
C ILE A 11 3.10 6.77 5.07
N LYS A 12 3.50 7.49 4.04
CA LYS A 12 2.72 8.57 3.48
C LYS A 12 2.77 8.46 1.96
N MET A 13 1.61 8.23 1.38
CA MET A 13 1.36 8.06 -0.03
C MET A 13 0.91 9.40 -0.59
N PHE A 14 1.71 9.92 -1.53
CA PHE A 14 1.41 11.18 -2.21
C PHE A 14 1.09 10.86 -3.67
N GLY A 15 -0.06 11.35 -4.13
CA GLY A 15 -0.52 11.13 -5.49
C GLY A 15 -1.97 11.57 -5.65
N ASP A 16 -2.36 11.79 -6.91
CA ASP A 16 -3.77 12.00 -7.27
C ASP A 16 -4.40 10.62 -7.44
N PHE A 17 -4.82 10.02 -6.32
CA PHE A 17 -5.41 8.70 -6.31
C PHE A 17 -6.91 8.85 -6.59
N PHE A 18 -7.34 8.39 -7.77
CA PHE A 18 -8.76 8.36 -8.17
C PHE A 18 -9.55 7.21 -7.51
N GLY A 19 -9.14 6.81 -6.30
CA GLY A 19 -9.81 5.78 -5.51
C GLY A 19 -11.17 6.22 -4.99
N MET A 20 -11.99 5.24 -4.64
CA MET A 20 -13.28 5.46 -3.99
C MET A 20 -13.12 5.72 -2.48
N TYR A 21 -11.99 5.32 -1.91
CA TYR A 21 -11.70 5.38 -0.48
C TYR A 21 -10.50 6.29 -0.18
N ASP A 22 -10.43 6.80 1.05
CA ASP A 22 -9.35 7.66 1.49
C ASP A 22 -8.05 6.85 1.63
N ILE A 23 -6.97 7.32 1.01
CA ILE A 23 -5.68 6.64 1.03
C ILE A 23 -5.12 6.52 2.45
N SER A 24 -5.50 7.43 3.36
CA SER A 24 -5.08 7.42 4.76
C SER A 24 -5.48 6.12 5.48
N GLU A 25 -6.63 5.54 5.15
CA GLU A 25 -7.04 4.25 5.72
C GLU A 25 -6.13 3.10 5.27
N LEU A 26 -5.60 3.17 4.04
CA LEU A 26 -4.63 2.19 3.55
C LEU A 26 -3.27 2.39 4.22
N GLU A 27 -2.84 3.63 4.41
CA GLU A 27 -1.59 3.95 5.12
C GLU A 27 -1.60 3.33 6.52
N GLU A 28 -2.68 3.51 7.28
CA GLU A 28 -2.83 2.92 8.62
C GLU A 28 -2.78 1.39 8.59
N LYS A 29 -3.38 0.75 7.58
CA LYS A 29 -3.32 -0.72 7.41
C LYS A 29 -1.90 -1.22 7.13
N LEU A 30 -1.07 -0.40 6.50
CA LEU A 30 0.31 -0.77 6.16
C LEU A 30 1.28 -0.59 7.34
N ILE A 31 0.94 0.22 8.35
CA ILE A 31 1.74 0.37 9.56
C ILE A 31 1.83 -0.97 10.30
N GLY A 32 3.05 -1.37 10.66
CA GLY A 32 3.33 -2.62 11.35
C GLY A 32 3.46 -3.84 10.43
N ILE A 33 3.27 -3.69 9.12
CA ILE A 33 3.55 -4.75 8.15
C ILE A 33 5.06 -4.85 7.91
N PHE A 34 5.55 -6.08 7.75
CA PHE A 34 6.93 -6.31 7.33
C PHE A 34 7.09 -5.93 5.85
N TYR A 35 8.01 -5.04 5.53
CA TYR A 35 8.22 -4.51 4.19
C TYR A 35 8.89 -5.55 3.28
N THR A 36 8.12 -6.54 2.85
CA THR A 36 8.48 -7.55 1.85
C THR A 36 7.37 -7.69 0.82
N ARG A 37 7.74 -8.21 -0.36
CA ARG A 37 6.78 -8.47 -1.44
C ARG A 37 5.65 -9.38 -0.99
N GLU A 38 5.91 -10.43 -0.21
CA GLU A 38 4.85 -11.33 0.24
C GLU A 38 3.86 -10.63 1.18
N ALA A 39 4.35 -9.95 2.21
CA ALA A 39 3.51 -9.32 3.22
C ALA A 39 2.70 -8.16 2.66
N LEU A 40 3.28 -7.34 1.77
CA LEU A 40 2.55 -6.30 1.06
C LEU A 40 1.46 -6.91 0.15
N ARG A 41 1.73 -8.05 -0.50
CA ARG A 41 0.76 -8.72 -1.38
C ARG A 41 -0.41 -9.35 -0.63
N GLU A 42 -0.24 -9.70 0.64
CA GLU A 42 -1.33 -10.16 1.51
C GLU A 42 -2.31 -9.04 1.86
N VAL A 43 -1.82 -7.81 2.02
CA VAL A 43 -2.66 -6.66 2.40
C VAL A 43 -3.17 -5.89 1.18
N LEU A 44 -2.33 -5.68 0.18
CA LEU A 44 -2.69 -5.08 -1.10
C LEU A 44 -3.32 -6.14 -2.00
N THR A 45 -4.51 -6.62 -1.68
CA THR A 45 -5.24 -7.52 -2.59
C THR A 45 -5.74 -6.75 -3.83
N PRO A 46 -6.04 -7.42 -4.96
CA PRO A 46 -6.52 -6.75 -6.16
C PRO A 46 -7.74 -5.85 -5.91
N ASP A 47 -8.69 -6.31 -5.08
CA ASP A 47 -9.86 -5.53 -4.68
C ASP A 47 -9.49 -4.31 -3.83
N VAL A 48 -8.57 -4.48 -2.87
CA VAL A 48 -8.06 -3.37 -2.05
C VAL A 48 -7.42 -2.32 -2.94
N VAL A 49 -6.53 -2.73 -3.84
CA VAL A 49 -5.85 -1.81 -4.75
C VAL A 49 -6.85 -1.11 -5.65
N ALA A 50 -7.87 -1.80 -6.18
CA ALA A 50 -8.92 -1.17 -6.97
C ALA A 50 -9.74 -0.14 -6.16
N CYS A 51 -10.00 -0.38 -4.88
CA CYS A 51 -10.70 0.55 -4.00
C CYS A 51 -9.94 1.86 -3.77
N TYR A 52 -8.62 1.82 -3.64
CA TYR A 52 -7.78 3.00 -3.32
C TYR A 52 -7.10 3.65 -4.55
N PHE A 53 -6.77 2.85 -5.57
CA PHE A 53 -6.03 3.30 -6.76
C PHE A 53 -6.82 3.15 -8.06
N GLY A 54 -8.06 2.65 -8.00
CA GLY A 54 -8.97 2.56 -9.14
C GLY A 54 -8.50 1.55 -10.20
N ARG A 55 -7.80 2.05 -11.23
CA ARG A 55 -7.39 1.26 -12.41
C ARG A 55 -5.97 0.71 -12.33
N ILE A 56 -5.22 1.02 -11.28
CA ILE A 56 -3.85 0.52 -11.11
C ILE A 56 -3.92 -0.96 -10.70
N PRO A 57 -3.26 -1.88 -11.44
CA PRO A 57 -3.18 -3.27 -11.02
C PRO A 57 -2.24 -3.43 -9.82
N ARG A 58 -2.59 -4.36 -8.91
CA ARG A 58 -1.80 -4.65 -7.70
C ARG A 58 -0.31 -4.87 -7.98
N ASP A 59 0.00 -5.70 -8.97
CA ASP A 59 1.39 -6.06 -9.26
C ASP A 59 2.23 -4.84 -9.69
N GLU A 60 1.63 -3.88 -10.39
CA GLU A 60 2.29 -2.61 -10.75
C GLU A 60 2.53 -1.76 -9.49
N LEU A 61 1.54 -1.67 -8.59
CA LEU A 61 1.72 -0.98 -7.31
C LEU A 61 2.82 -1.62 -6.46
N LEU A 62 2.88 -2.96 -6.40
CA LEU A 62 3.92 -3.68 -5.68
C LEU A 62 5.31 -3.45 -6.28
N ASP A 63 5.40 -3.31 -7.60
CA ASP A 63 6.66 -2.99 -8.28
C ASP A 63 7.11 -1.55 -8.01
N PHE A 64 6.17 -0.60 -7.93
CA PHE A 64 6.47 0.77 -7.52
C PHE A 64 6.90 0.89 -6.06
N LEU A 65 6.43 -0.01 -5.20
CA LEU A 65 6.70 0.02 -3.77
C LEU A 65 7.99 -0.69 -3.37
N LEU A 66 8.59 -1.55 -4.20
CA LEU A 66 9.78 -2.37 -3.89
C LEU A 66 11.02 -1.90 -4.64
#